data_AF-A0A7X7YC47-F1
#
_entry.id   AF-A0A7X7YC47-F1
#
_cell.length_a   1.000
_cell.length_b   1.000
_cell.length_c   1.000
_cell.angle_alpha   90.00
_cell.angle_beta   90.00
_cell.angle_gamma   90.00
#
_symmetry.space_group_name_H-M   'P 1'
#
loop_
_entity.id
_entity.type
_entity.pdbx_description
1 polymer ?
#
loop_
_entity_poly.entity_id
_entity_poly.type
_entity_poly.pdbx_seq_one_letter_code
_entity_poly.pdbx_strand_id
1 'polypeptide(L)' 'MTHKVKFTHSDKSHAHINCAELREGVEIYQHPEGYFVVLEFEGKGGKFRKAFWPEEVVKQELFL' A
#
# COMPACT_ATOMS: atom_id res chain seq x y z
N MET A 1 -8.05 5.64 7.38
CA MET A 1 -7.89 6.43 6.14
C MET A 1 -7.69 5.45 4.98
N THR A 2 -8.07 5.82 3.75
CA THR A 2 -7.78 5.00 2.56
C THR A 2 -6.48 5.50 1.93
N HIS A 3 -5.51 4.61 1.76
CA HIS A 3 -4.21 4.91 1.17
C HIS A 3 -4.05 4.20 -0.16
N LYS A 4 -3.40 4.88 -1.10
CA LYS A 4 -2.93 4.25 -2.33
C LYS A 4 -1.51 3.80 -2.11
N VAL A 5 -1.25 2.54 -2.46
CA VAL A 5 0.05 1.93 -2.24
C VAL A 5 0.54 1.39 -3.55
N LYS A 6 1.77 1.74 -3.89
CA LYS A 6 2.44 1.21 -5.06
C LYS A 6 3.08 -0.10 -4.65
N PHE A 7 2.60 -1.20 -5.22
CA PHE A 7 3.30 -2.47 -5.09
C PHE A 7 4.55 -2.39 -5.98
N THR A 8 5.69 -1.99 -5.40
CA THR A 8 6.99 -1.93 -6.09
C THR A 8 7.60 -3.31 -6.28
N HIS A 9 7.31 -4.25 -5.38
CA HIS A 9 7.72 -5.64 -5.49
C HIS A 9 6.79 -6.44 -6.41
N SER A 10 6.92 -6.22 -7.71
CA SER A 10 6.61 -7.27 -8.67
C SER A 10 7.90 -8.04 -8.91
N ASP A 11 7.94 -9.34 -8.59
CA ASP A 11 9.04 -10.25 -8.94
C ASP A 11 9.25 -10.41 -10.46
N LYS A 12 8.51 -9.64 -11.27
CA LYS A 12 8.60 -9.62 -12.72
C LYS A 12 9.42 -8.42 -13.17
N SER A 13 10.59 -8.73 -13.74
CA SER A 13 11.36 -7.95 -14.72
C SER A 13 11.30 -6.41 -14.60
N HIS A 14 12.46 -5.82 -14.33
CA HIS A 14 12.77 -4.38 -14.42
C HIS A 14 12.36 -3.69 -15.74
N ALA A 15 11.82 -4.40 -16.75
CA ALA A 15 11.38 -3.81 -18.01
C ALA A 15 10.07 -3.02 -17.94
N HIS A 16 9.25 -3.15 -16.88
CA HIS A 16 7.91 -2.53 -16.78
C HIS A 16 7.70 -1.70 -15.49
N ILE A 17 8.71 -0.94 -15.05
CA ILE A 17 8.65 -0.07 -13.86
C ILE A 17 7.52 0.99 -13.96
N ASN A 18 7.12 1.33 -15.19
CA ASN A 18 6.07 2.32 -15.48
C ASN A 18 4.63 1.80 -15.25
N CYS A 19 4.43 0.51 -14.97
CA CYS A 19 3.10 -0.11 -14.77
C CYS A 19 2.95 -0.76 -13.40
N ALA A 20 3.61 -0.25 -12.35
CA ALA A 20 3.33 -0.74 -11.01
C ALA A 20 1.86 -0.45 -10.67
N GLU A 21 1.08 -1.51 -10.49
CA GLU A 21 -0.34 -1.41 -10.13
C GLU A 21 -0.46 -0.67 -8.79
N LEU A 22 -1.05 0.53 -8.81
CA LEU A 22 -1.51 1.20 -7.60
C LEU A 22 -2.73 0.46 -7.10
N ARG A 23 -2.67 0.00 -5.85
CA ARG A 23 -3.81 -0.63 -5.18
C ARG A 23 -4.28 0.27 -4.05
N GLU A 24 -5.59 0.35 -3.88
CA GLU A 24 -6.21 1.06 -2.75
C GLU A 24 -6.34 0.09 -1.58
N GLY A 25 -5.84 0.50 -0.42
CA GLY A 25 -5.96 -0.24 0.83
C GLY A 25 -6.40 0.68 1.97
N VAL A 26 -7.09 0.13 2.96
CA VAL A 26 -7.53 0.88 4.15
C VAL A 26 -6.48 0.69 5.24
N GLU A 27 -5.99 1.79 5.80
CA GLU A 27 -5.12 1.72 6.97
C GLU A 27 -5.91 1.25 8.19
N ILE A 28 -5.46 0.13 8.75
CA ILE A 28 -6.05 -0.50 9.93
C ILE A 28 -5.13 -0.43 11.15
N TYR A 29 -3.85 -0.13 10.95
CA TYR A 29 -2.87 0.02 12.02
C TYR A 29 -1.69 0.88 11.58
N GLN A 30 -1.23 1.73 12.49
CA GLN A 30 0.03 2.46 12.39
C GLN A 30 0.86 2.17 13.64
N HIS A 31 2.13 1.83 13.43
CA HIS A 31 3.04 1.65 14.55
C HIS A 31 3.18 2.97 15.34
N PRO A 32 3.14 2.97 16.68
CA PRO A 32 3.18 4.21 17.48
C PRO A 32 4.42 5.08 17.22
N GLU A 33 5.57 4.43 16.97
CA GLU A 33 6.83 5.10 16.63
C GLU A 33 6.98 5.36 15.11
N GLY A 34 5.98 5.00 14.31
CA GLY A 34 5.96 5.27 12.88
C GLY A 34 6.80 4.33 12.01
N TYR A 35 7.27 3.18 12.51
CA TYR A 35 8.10 2.26 11.71
C TYR A 35 7.39 1.62 10.54
N PHE A 36 6.09 1.32 10.65
CA PHE A 36 5.32 0.69 9.58
C PHE A 36 3.83 0.98 9.74
N VAL A 37 3.10 0.78 8.65
CA VAL A 37 1.63 0.82 8.59
C VAL A 37 1.11 -0.49 8.03
N VAL A 38 -0.07 -0.92 8.48
CA VAL A 38 -0.75 -2.10 7.94
C VAL A 38 -1.99 -1.64 7.21
N LEU A 39 -2.08 -2.08 5.96
CA LEU A 39 -3.21 -1.81 5.07
C LEU A 39 -3.98 -3.12 4.83
N GLU A 40 -5.31 -3.04 4.89
CA GLU A 40 -6.23 -4.09 4.47
C GLU A 40 -6.67 -3.84 3.03
N PHE A 41 -6.65 -4.87 2.21
CA PHE A 41 -7.03 -4.83 0.79
C PHE A 41 -8.13 -5.84 0.52
N GLU A 42 -8.98 -5.51 -0.46
CA GLU A 42 -9.96 -6.43 -1.01
C GLU A 42 -9.43 -7.00 -2.33
N GLY A 43 -9.07 -8.29 -2.32
CA GLY A 43 -8.64 -9.03 -3.51
C GLY A 43 -9.71 -9.99 -3.99
N LYS A 44 -9.53 -10.56 -5.19
CA LYS A 44 -10.42 -11.59 -5.75
C LYS A 44 -10.59 -12.82 -4.85
N GLY A 45 -9.58 -13.13 -4.03
CA GLY A 45 -9.59 -14.24 -3.07
C GLY A 45 -10.07 -13.86 -1.66
N GLY A 46 -10.59 -12.65 -1.47
CA GLY A 46 -10.99 -12.12 -0.17
C GLY A 46 -10.04 -11.04 0.37
N LYS A 47 -10.27 -10.68 1.62
CA LYS A 47 -9.51 -9.62 2.30
C LYS A 47 -8.16 -10.14 2.77
N PHE A 48 -7.12 -9.34 2.58
CA PHE A 48 -5.78 -9.64 3.10
C PHE A 48 -5.13 -8.37 3.64
N ARG A 49 -4.12 -8.56 4.49
CA ARG A 49 -3.42 -7.47 5.18
C ARG A 49 -1.94 -7.52 4.85
N LYS A 50 -1.32 -6.37 4.68
CA LYS A 50 0.11 -6.26 4.43
C LYS A 50 0.69 -5.05 5.14
N ALA A 51 1.86 -5.23 5.74
CA ALA A 51 2.64 -4.16 6.33
C ALA A 51 3.52 -3.49 5.27
N PHE A 52 3.66 -2.17 5.38
CA PHE A 52 4.47 -1.33 4.51
C PHE A 52 5.29 -0.36 5.34
N TRP A 53 6.45 0.02 4.81
CA TRP A 53 7.16 1.17 5.33
C TRP A 53 6.37 2.45 5.01
N PRO A 54 6.39 3.48 5.88
CA PRO A 54 5.64 4.71 5.66
C PRO A 54 5.95 5.38 4.32
N GLU A 55 7.20 5.27 3.83
CA GLU A 55 7.67 5.87 2.58
C GLU A 55 7.13 5.15 1.34
N GLU A 56 6.71 3.88 1.48
CA GLU A 56 6.09 3.11 0.40
C GLU A 56 4.60 3.45 0.22
N VAL A 57 4.00 4.11 1.22
CA VAL A 57 2.59 4.48 1.21
C VAL A 57 2.43 5.89 0.66
N VAL A 58 1.84 5.98 -0.53
CA VAL A 58 1.43 7.27 -1.09
C VAL A 58 0.18 7.71 -0.34
N LYS A 59 0.37 8.54 0.68
CA LYS A 59 -0.73 9.21 1.35
C LYS A 59 -1.42 10.10 0.33
N GLN A 60 -2.61 9.71 -0.10
CA GLN A 60 -3.53 10.69 -0.67
C GLN A 60 -3.97 11.55 0.51
N GLU A 61 -3.33 12.70 0.67
CA GLU A 61 -3.88 13.77 1.49
C GLU A 61 -5.24 14.11 0.85
N LEU A 62 -6.30 13.54 1.42
CA LEU A 62 -7.64 14.09 1.26
C LEU A 62 -7.56 15.47 1.88
N PHE A 63 -7.38 16.48 1.03
CA PHE A 63 -7.63 17.87 1.38
C PHE A 63 -9.00 17.91 2.08
N LEU A 64 -8.97 18.42 3.32
CA LEU A 64 -10.09 18.68 4.21
C LEU A 64 -11.22 19.46 3.54
#